data_AF-A0A6A3MAU0-F1
#
_entry.id   AF-A0A6A3MAU0-F1
#
_cell.length_a   1.000
_cell.length_b   1.000
_cell.length_c   1.000
_cell.angle_alpha   90.00
_cell.angle_beta   90.00
_cell.angle_gamma   90.00
#
_symmetry.space_group_name_H-M   'P 1'
#
loop_
_entity.id
_entity.type
_entity.pdbx_description
1 polymer ?
#
loop_
_entity_poly.entity_id
_entity_poly.type
_entity_poly.pdbx_seq_one_letter_code
_entity_poly.pdbx_strand_id
1 'polypeptide(L)'
;MCDEGEFTVANGITAKIMGVGTVMQRIPLPNGKERDIRIQGALYVPCMNKNLLSVPQINQSGHLKVIFDGSDMHIALKKSKKVMT
;
A
#
# COMPACT_ATOMS: atom_id res chain seq x y z
N MET A 1 13.08 -20.10 11.15
CA MET A 1 11.70 -20.08 11.65
C MET A 1 11.19 -18.69 11.33
N CYS A 2 10.14 -18.56 10.51
CA CYS A 2 9.64 -17.24 10.11
C CYS A 2 8.64 -16.80 11.17
N ASP A 3 9.03 -15.83 11.99
CA ASP A 3 8.26 -15.37 13.12
C ASP A 3 6.87 -14.89 12.70
N GLU A 4 5.86 -15.41 13.38
CA GLU A 4 4.47 -14.97 13.32
C GLU A 4 4.42 -13.53 13.84
N GLY A 5 4.40 -12.56 12.93
CA GLY A 5 4.29 -11.15 13.25
C GLY A 5 2.86 -10.62 13.13
N GLU A 6 2.67 -9.40 13.58
CA GLU A 6 1.42 -8.65 13.45
C GLU A 6 1.66 -7.34 12.71
N PHE A 7 0.73 -6.95 11.85
CA PHE A 7 0.76 -5.69 11.09
C PHE A 7 -0.50 -4.87 11.40
N THR A 8 -0.34 -3.64 11.88
CA THR A 8 -1.45 -2.73 12.14
C THR A 8 -1.74 -1.89 10.89
N VAL A 9 -2.99 -1.93 10.42
CA VAL A 9 -3.45 -1.14 9.27
C VAL A 9 -3.97 0.24 9.73
N ALA A 10 -4.19 1.16 8.79
CA ALA A 10 -4.46 2.57 9.09
C ALA A 10 -5.68 2.87 9.99
N ASN A 11 -6.65 1.94 10.09
CA ASN A 11 -7.79 2.09 11.01
C ASN A 11 -7.56 1.48 12.41
N GLY A 12 -6.31 1.13 12.73
CA GLY A 12 -5.92 0.53 14.00
C GLY A 12 -6.19 -0.97 14.10
N ILE A 13 -6.76 -1.60 13.07
CA ILE A 13 -6.97 -3.06 13.06
C ILE A 13 -5.63 -3.76 12.81
N THR A 14 -5.32 -4.74 13.66
CA THR A 14 -4.17 -5.61 13.49
C THR A 14 -4.51 -6.83 12.65
N ALA A 15 -3.62 -7.20 11.73
CA ALA A 15 -3.70 -8.40 10.90
C ALA A 15 -2.50 -9.31 11.13
N LYS A 16 -2.74 -10.61 11.24
CA LYS A 16 -1.70 -11.61 11.45
C LYS A 16 -0.90 -11.84 10.16
N ILE A 17 0.43 -11.83 10.29
CA ILE A 17 1.36 -12.27 9.25
C ILE A 17 1.48 -13.78 9.36
N MET A 18 1.04 -14.48 8.32
CA MET A 18 0.99 -15.94 8.27
C MET A 18 2.25 -16.56 7.67
N GLY A 19 3.13 -15.74 7.08
CA GLY A 19 4.39 -16.20 6.53
C GLY A 19 5.11 -15.13 5.70
N VAL A 20 6.36 -15.43 5.37
CA VAL A 20 7.21 -14.62 4.51
C VAL A 20 7.66 -15.47 3.34
N GLY A 21 7.52 -14.95 2.12
CA GLY A 21 7.79 -15.71 0.90
C GLY A 21 8.42 -14.88 -0.21
N THR A 22 8.66 -15.56 -1.34
CA THR A 22 9.01 -14.92 -2.61
C THR A 22 7.81 -15.02 -3.54
N VAL A 23 7.40 -13.89 -4.11
CA VAL A 23 6.35 -13.83 -5.13
C VAL A 23 7.00 -13.59 -6.49
N MET A 24 6.67 -14.43 -7.46
CA MET A 24 6.95 -14.17 -8.87
C MET A 24 5.70 -13.54 -9.49
N GLN A 25 5.85 -12.36 -10.09
CA GLN A 25 4.73 -11.66 -10.73
C GLN A 25 5.12 -11.19 -12.12
N ARG A 26 4.22 -11.39 -13.08
CA ARG A 26 4.34 -10.82 -14.41
C ARG A 26 3.66 -9.47 -14.46
N ILE A 27 4.38 -8.41 -14.82
CA ILE A 27 3.84 -7.05 -14.92
C ILE A 27 3.91 -6.52 -16.35
N PRO A 28 2.89 -5.78 -16.81
CA PRO A 28 2.94 -5.06 -18.08
C PRO A 28 3.83 -3.81 -17.94
N LEU A 29 4.59 -3.51 -18.97
CA LEU A 29 5.43 -2.33 -19.09
C LEU A 29 4.77 -1.29 -20.01
N PRO A 30 5.13 0.01 -19.90
CA PRO A 30 4.56 1.07 -20.75
C PRO A 30 4.75 0.86 -22.27
N ASN A 31 5.75 0.06 -22.66
CA ASN A 31 6.01 -0.30 -24.05
C ASN A 31 5.18 -1.50 -24.55
N GLY A 32 4.19 -1.94 -23.77
CA GLY A 32 3.31 -3.07 -24.09
C GLY A 32 3.94 -4.46 -23.89
N LYS A 33 5.20 -4.54 -23.47
CA LYS A 33 5.86 -5.83 -23.14
C LYS A 33 5.55 -6.24 -21.70
N GLU A 34 5.79 -7.50 -21.39
CA GLU A 34 5.68 -8.02 -20.02
C GLU A 34 7.07 -8.30 -19.42
N ARG A 35 7.16 -8.24 -18.10
CA ARG A 35 8.37 -8.61 -17.34
C ARG A 35 7.99 -9.42 -16.12
N ASP A 36 8.70 -10.54 -15.92
CA ASP A 36 8.66 -11.26 -14.65
C ASP A 36 9.52 -10.53 -13.62
N ILE A 37 8.91 -10.18 -12.48
CA ILE A 37 9.58 -9.60 -11.32
C ILE A 37 9.54 -10.60 -10.17
N ARG A 38 10.62 -10.58 -9.38
CA ARG A 38 10.77 -11.37 -8.15
C ARG A 38 10.68 -10.43 -6.96
N ILE A 39 9.64 -10.58 -6.16
CA ILE A 39 9.44 -9.84 -4.91
C ILE A 39 9.85 -10.76 -3.77
N GLN A 40 10.98 -10.47 -3.14
CA GLN A 40 11.48 -11.22 -1.98
C GLN A 40 10.97 -10.60 -0.68
N GLY A 41 10.78 -11.41 0.37
CA GLY A 41 10.33 -10.90 1.67
C GLY A 41 8.86 -10.47 1.69
N ALA A 42 8.05 -10.97 0.75
CA ALA A 42 6.63 -10.65 0.70
C ALA A 42 5.90 -11.27 1.90
N LEU A 43 5.15 -10.45 2.63
CA LEU A 43 4.35 -10.88 3.78
C LEU A 43 3.02 -11.46 3.30
N TYR A 44 2.71 -12.68 3.71
CA TYR A 44 1.40 -13.27 3.47
C TYR A 44 0.43 -12.87 4.60
N VAL A 45 -0.55 -12.02 4.25
CA VAL A 45 -1.57 -11.51 5.17
C VAL A 45 -2.95 -11.71 4.53
N PRO A 46 -3.69 -12.79 4.88
CA PRO A 46 -4.93 -13.17 4.19
C PRO A 46 -6.08 -12.15 4.31
N CYS A 47 -6.06 -11.30 5.34
CA CYS A 47 -7.11 -10.30 5.60
C CYS A 47 -6.77 -8.90 5.06
N MET A 48 -5.82 -8.78 4.12
CA MET A 48 -5.37 -7.49 3.58
C MET A 48 -6.33 -6.89 2.53
N ASN A 49 -7.45 -7.55 2.20
CA ASN A 49 -8.43 -7.04 1.24
C ASN A 49 -9.35 -5.91 1.76
N LYS A 50 -9.18 -5.50 3.03
CA LYS A 50 -9.91 -4.39 3.65
C LYS A 50 -8.92 -3.33 4.11
N ASN A 51 -9.32 -2.05 4.05
CA ASN A 51 -8.53 -0.91 4.55
C ASN A 51 -7.20 -0.62 3.83
N LEU A 52 -7.01 -1.15 2.61
CA LEU A 52 -5.94 -0.69 1.73
C LEU A 52 -6.36 0.62 1.05
N LEU A 53 -5.54 1.64 1.27
CA LEU A 53 -5.72 2.95 0.66
C LEU A 53 -4.89 3.04 -0.62
N SER A 54 -5.54 3.18 -1.78
CA SER A 54 -4.83 3.35 -3.05
C SER A 54 -4.43 4.82 -3.24
N VAL A 55 -3.18 5.14 -2.92
CA VAL A 55 -2.60 6.48 -3.10
C VAL A 55 -2.71 6.97 -4.55
N PRO A 56 -2.40 6.16 -5.58
CA PRO A 56 -2.58 6.59 -6.97
C PRO A 56 -4.03 6.92 -7.30
N GLN A 57 -5.01 6.12 -6.83
CA GLN A 57 -6.42 6.41 -7.06
C GLN A 57 -6.87 7.70 -6.36
N ILE A 58 -6.39 7.95 -5.13
CA ILE A 58 -6.68 9.19 -4.42
C ILE A 58 -6.07 10.39 -5.14
N ASN A 59 -4.81 10.28 -5.57
CA ASN A 59 -4.13 11.37 -6.28
C ASN A 59 -4.73 11.62 -7.67
N GLN A 60 -5.26 10.59 -8.33
CA GLN A 60 -6.02 10.71 -9.57
C GLN A 60 -7.43 11.26 -9.34
N SER A 61 -7.99 11.09 -8.13
CA SER A 61 -9.29 11.68 -7.78
C SER A 61 -9.23 13.21 -7.92
N GLY A 62 -10.32 13.83 -8.37
CA GLY A 62 -10.37 15.28 -8.59
C GLY A 62 -10.36 16.13 -7.31
N HIS A 63 -10.62 15.52 -6.15
CA HIS A 63 -10.95 16.24 -4.92
C HIS A 63 -9.86 16.13 -3.85
N LEU A 64 -9.18 14.98 -3.77
CA LEU A 64 -8.23 14.67 -2.71
C LEU A 64 -6.81 14.50 -3.25
N LYS A 65 -5.83 14.69 -2.37
CA LYS A 65 -4.42 14.38 -2.59
C LYS A 65 -3.84 13.76 -1.33
N VAL A 66 -2.92 12.83 -1.51
CA VAL A 66 -2.09 12.30 -0.43
C VAL A 66 -0.83 13.17 -0.33
N ILE A 67 -0.49 13.58 0.89
CA ILE A 67 0.73 14.31 1.23
C ILE A 67 1.54 13.41 2.15
N PHE A 68 2.82 13.23 1.86
CA PHE A 68 3.77 12.54 2.75
C PHE A 68 4.63 13.60 3.43
N ASP A 69 4.65 13.60 4.76
CA ASP A 69 5.48 14.48 5.60
C ASP A 69 6.40 13.61 6.47
N GLY A 70 7.61 13.35 5.95
CA GLY A 70 8.52 12.38 6.55
C GLY A 70 7.92 10.97 6.57
N SER A 71 7.72 10.41 7.76
CA SER A 71 7.09 9.11 7.98
C SER A 71 5.55 9.17 8.00
N ASP A 72 4.97 10.37 8.06
CA ASP A 72 3.54 10.56 8.20
C ASP A 72 2.85 10.73 6.83
N MET A 73 1.60 10.28 6.76
CA MET A 73 0.76 10.39 5.56
C MET A 73 -0.55 11.10 5.90
N HIS A 74 -0.85 12.17 5.14
CA HIS A 74 -2.08 12.94 5.26
C HIS A 74 -2.91 12.89 3.97
N ILE A 75 -4.23 12.96 4.12
CA ILE A 75 -5.15 13.16 2.98
C ILE A 75 -5.69 14.58 3.08
N ALA A 76 -5.50 15.37 2.02
CA ALA A 76 -5.96 16.76 1.97
C ALA A 76 -6.84 17.00 0.74
N LEU A 77 -7.75 17.96 0.83
CA LEU A 77 -8.44 18.47 -0.35
C LEU A 77 -7.43 19.18 -1.27
N LYS A 78 -7.47 18.91 -2.57
CA LYS A 78 -6.57 19.55 -3.56
C LYS A 78 -6.67 21.07 -3.55
N LYS A 79 -7.86 21.60 -3.27
CA LYS A 79 -8.16 23.05 -3.20
C LYS A 79 -7.73 23.67 -1.86
N SER A 80 -7.46 22.86 -0.84
CA SER A 80 -7.08 23.36 0.48
C SER A 80 -5.57 23.54 0.57
N LYS A 81 -5.14 24.72 1.05
CA LYS A 81 -3.79 24.94 1.58
C LYS A 81 -3.58 24.30 2.96
N LYS A 82 -4.65 23.77 3.56
CA LYS A 82 -4.66 23.23 4.92
C LYS A 82 -4.69 21.70 4.87
N VAL A 83 -3.70 21.08 5.52
CA VAL A 83 -3.63 19.64 5.77
C VAL A 83 -4.72 19.29 6.79
N MET A 84 -5.54 18.27 6.52
CA MET A 84 -6.38 17.67 7.56
C MET A 84 -5.51 16.69 8.32
N THR A 85 -5.13 17.08 9.54
CA THR A 85 -4.58 16.20 10.59
C THR A 85 -5.66 15.29 11.14
#